data_AF-A0A497KSF0-F1
#
_entry.id   AF-A0A497KSF0-F1
#
_cell.length_a   1.000
_cell.length_b   1.000
_cell.length_c   1.000
_cell.angle_alpha   90.00
_cell.angle_beta   90.00
_cell.angle_gamma   90.00
#
_symmetry.space_group_name_H-M   'P 1'
#
loop_
_entity.id
_entity.type
_entity.pdbx_description
1 polymer ?
#
loop_
_entity_poly.entity_id
_entity_poly.type
_entity_poly.pdbx_seq_one_letter_code
_entity_poly.pdbx_strand_id
1 'polypeptide(L)'
;DKKIKLSWICKGRVDKFKILRHQAKIKEVCAGCPLSLKEIATVKDKPWFDVDIKPGYNYWYQVCPVYKGKIGICSEQVEIAISSEE
;
A
#
# COMPACT_ATOMS: atom_id res chain seq x y z
N ASP A 1 11.25 -5.56 14.70
CA ASP A 1 10.94 -5.13 13.32
C ASP A 1 9.45 -5.08 13.07
N LYS A 2 8.88 -3.88 12.90
CA LYS A 2 7.46 -3.72 12.53
C LYS A 2 7.31 -4.00 11.03
N LYS A 3 6.27 -4.73 10.64
CA LYS A 3 5.95 -5.02 9.25
C LYS A 3 4.44 -4.98 9.02
N ILE A 4 4.02 -4.57 7.83
CA ILE A 4 2.61 -4.59 7.42
C ILE A 4 2.42 -5.70 6.40
N LYS A 5 1.47 -6.60 6.67
CA LYS A 5 1.09 -7.68 5.74
C LYS A 5 -0.11 -7.24 4.90
N LEU A 6 0.08 -7.05 3.60
CA LEU A 6 -1.01 -6.82 2.66
C LEU A 6 -1.49 -8.13 2.05
N SER A 7 -2.80 -8.36 2.10
CA SER A 7 -3.47 -9.51 1.50
C SER A 7 -4.67 -9.02 0.70
N TRP A 8 -4.92 -9.62 -0.47
CA TRP A 8 -6.03 -9.23 -1.34
C TRP A 8 -6.61 -10.42 -2.11
N ILE A 9 -7.81 -10.20 -2.64
CA ILE A 9 -8.50 -11.12 -3.54
C ILE A 9 -8.55 -10.46 -4.92
N CYS A 10 -8.20 -11.21 -5.95
CA CYS A 10 -8.35 -10.78 -7.34
C CYS A 10 -8.89 -11.96 -8.14
N LYS A 11 -9.92 -11.72 -8.96
CA LYS A 11 -10.51 -12.75 -9.83
C LYS A 11 -9.81 -12.72 -11.19
N GLY A 12 -9.56 -13.91 -11.74
CA GLY A 12 -8.90 -14.07 -13.04
C GLY A 12 -7.37 -14.16 -12.96
N ARG A 13 -6.75 -14.39 -14.11
CA ARG A 13 -5.29 -14.51 -14.23
C ARG A 13 -4.65 -13.13 -14.28
N VAL A 14 -3.80 -12.83 -13.30
CA VAL A 14 -3.02 -11.60 -13.19
C VAL A 14 -1.54 -11.95 -13.39
N ASP A 15 -0.78 -11.09 -14.08
CA ASP A 15 0.64 -11.34 -14.30
C ASP A 15 1.48 -10.93 -13.09
N LYS A 16 1.12 -9.79 -12.49
CA LYS A 16 1.75 -9.19 -11.31
C LYS A 16 0.86 -8.10 -10.72
N PHE A 17 1.20 -7.63 -9.53
CA PHE A 17 0.55 -6.55 -8.81
C PHE A 17 1.55 -5.45 -8.53
N LYS A 18 1.14 -4.20 -8.71
CA LYS A 18 1.86 -3.02 -8.23
C LYS A 18 1.32 -2.65 -6.85
N ILE A 19 2.22 -2.47 -5.89
CA ILE A 19 1.90 -1.97 -4.56
C ILE A 19 2.21 -0.48 -4.56
N LEU A 20 1.17 0.33 -4.36
CA LEU A 20 1.27 1.76 -4.22
C LEU A 20 1.17 2.13 -2.73
N ARG A 21 2.00 3.07 -2.30
CA ARG A 21 2.03 3.57 -0.91
C ARG A 21 2.17 5.08 -0.88
N HIS A 22 1.42 5.73 0.00
CA HIS A 22 1.74 7.04 0.55
C HIS A 22 2.06 6.88 2.05
N GLN A 23 2.94 7.72 2.58
CA GLN A 23 3.23 7.72 4.02
C GLN A 23 3.45 9.15 4.51
N ALA A 24 2.96 9.43 5.72
CA ALA A 24 3.12 10.71 6.39
C ALA A 24 3.20 10.50 7.90
N LYS A 25 3.85 11.41 8.63
CA LYS A 25 3.79 11.39 10.09
C LYS A 25 2.36 11.69 10.53
N ILE A 26 1.89 11.02 11.59
CA ILE A 26 0.52 11.19 12.12
C ILE A 26 0.18 12.67 12.39
N LYS A 27 1.15 13.45 12.91
CA LYS A 27 0.98 14.88 13.22
C LYS A 27 0.91 15.78 11.98
N GLU A 28 1.29 15.28 10.80
CA GLU A 28 1.39 16.03 9.55
C GLU A 28 0.26 15.68 8.56
N VAL A 29 -0.68 14.82 8.96
CA VAL A 29 -1.81 14.42 8.10
C VAL A 29 -2.83 15.56 8.03
N CYS A 30 -2.91 16.22 6.88
CA CYS A 30 -3.94 17.24 6.63
C CYS A 30 -5.22 16.61 6.07
N ALA A 31 -6.36 16.94 6.68
CA ALA A 31 -7.67 16.52 6.19
C ALA A 31 -7.95 17.14 4.80
N GLY A 32 -8.24 16.30 3.81
CA GLY A 32 -8.63 16.73 2.46
C GLY A 32 -7.46 17.01 1.50
N CYS A 33 -6.21 16.87 1.94
CA CYS A 33 -5.07 16.94 1.02
C CYS A 33 -5.07 15.76 0.04
N PRO A 34 -4.77 16.00 -1.25
CA PRO A 34 -4.70 14.92 -2.22
C PRO A 34 -3.56 13.95 -1.85
N LEU A 35 -3.92 12.70 -1.61
CA LEU A 35 -2.95 11.64 -1.37
C LEU A 35 -2.27 11.24 -2.68
N SER A 36 -0.96 11.40 -2.74
CA SER A 36 -0.16 10.93 -3.88
C SER A 36 0.52 9.62 -3.50
N LEU A 37 -0.08 8.50 -3.93
CA LEU A 37 0.52 7.18 -3.76
C LEU A 37 1.58 6.95 -4.84
N LYS A 38 2.71 6.37 -4.43
CA LYS A 38 3.83 6.00 -5.31
C LYS A 38 4.00 4.50 -5.36
N GLU A 39 4.42 3.96 -6.49
CA GLU A 39 4.79 2.56 -6.59
C GLU A 39 6.03 2.28 -5.73
N ILE A 40 5.91 1.30 -4.84
CA ILE A 40 7.01 0.86 -3.98
C ILE A 40 7.44 -0.58 -4.26
N ALA A 41 6.58 -1.38 -4.89
CA ALA A 41 6.89 -2.76 -5.24
C ALA A 41 6.06 -3.25 -6.42
N THR A 42 6.62 -4.21 -7.15
CA THR A 42 5.91 -5.04 -8.12
C THR A 42 6.09 -6.51 -7.72
N VAL A 43 4.99 -7.24 -7.51
CA VAL A 43 4.99 -8.60 -6.95
C VAL A 43 4.13 -9.56 -7.78
N LYS A 44 4.50 -10.83 -7.86
CA LYS A 44 3.67 -11.86 -8.52
C LYS A 44 2.74 -12.57 -7.54
N ASP A 45 3.25 -12.81 -6.34
CA ASP A 45 2.57 -13.60 -5.31
C ASP A 45 1.93 -12.72 -4.24
N LYS A 46 0.98 -13.33 -3.53
CA LYS A 46 0.31 -12.76 -2.36
C LYS A 46 0.41 -13.75 -1.19
N PRO A 47 0.49 -13.29 0.06
CA PRO A 47 0.51 -11.90 0.52
C PRO A 47 1.88 -11.22 0.31
N TRP A 48 1.92 -9.89 0.43
CA TRP A 48 3.17 -9.11 0.43
C TRP A 48 3.40 -8.43 1.78
N PHE A 49 4.67 -8.21 2.14
CA PHE A 49 5.06 -7.59 3.40
C PHE A 49 5.83 -6.29 3.14
N ASP A 50 5.33 -5.19 3.69
CA ASP A 50 6.09 -3.96 3.82
C ASP A 50 6.95 -4.02 5.07
N VAL A 51 8.25 -3.85 4.91
CA VAL A 51 9.25 -3.87 5.98
C VAL A 51 9.84 -2.49 6.27
N ASP A 52 9.54 -1.48 5.44
CA ASP A 52 9.98 -0.10 5.65
C ASP A 52 8.93 0.68 6.47
N ILE A 53 8.71 0.20 7.70
CA ILE A 53 7.68 0.69 8.62
C ILE A 53 8.31 1.41 9.81
N LYS A 54 7.85 2.64 10.04
CA LYS A 54 8.34 3.54 11.09
C LYS A 54 7.22 3.85 12.08
N PRO A 55 7.48 3.81 13.40
CA PRO A 55 6.54 4.29 14.40
C PRO A 55 6.19 5.78 14.20
N GLY A 56 4.96 6.16 14.51
CA GLY A 56 4.46 7.55 14.40
C GLY A 56 4.01 7.95 12.99
N TYR A 57 3.80 6.99 12.09
CA TYR A 57 3.42 7.22 10.70
C TYR A 57 2.08 6.58 10.35
N ASN A 58 1.36 7.24 9.45
CA ASN A 58 0.25 6.67 8.70
C ASN A 58 0.72 6.21 7.33
N TYR A 59 0.14 5.11 6.89
CA TYR A 59 0.42 4.47 5.62
C TYR A 59 -0.88 4.23 4.87
N TRP A 60 -0.94 4.70 3.63
CA TRP A 60 -2.06 4.44 2.72
C TRP A 60 -1.59 3.54 1.61
N TYR A 61 -2.29 2.43 1.42
CA TYR A 61 -1.94 1.43 0.42
C TYR A 61 -3.03 1.25 -0.61
N GLN A 62 -2.60 0.93 -1.82
CA GLN A 62 -3.47 0.47 -2.89
C GLN A 62 -2.76 -0.60 -3.70
N VAL A 63 -3.49 -1.63 -4.13
CA VAL A 63 -2.95 -2.72 -4.95
C VAL A 63 -3.57 -2.65 -6.33
N CYS A 64 -2.73 -2.56 -7.35
CA CYS A 64 -3.17 -2.49 -8.74
C CYS A 64 -2.75 -3.76 -9.50
N PRO A 65 -3.69 -4.55 -10.02
CA PRO A 65 -3.35 -5.70 -10.86
C PRO A 65 -2.80 -5.23 -12.21
N VAL A 66 -1.88 -6.01 -12.78
CA VAL A 66 -1.32 -5.77 -14.11
C VAL A 66 -1.63 -6.96 -15.01
N TYR A 67 -2.25 -6.68 -16.15
CA TYR A 67 -2.64 -7.65 -17.17
C TYR A 67 -1.98 -7.28 -18.50
N LYS A 68 -1.14 -8.16 -19.04
CA LYS A 68 -0.42 -7.96 -20.32
C LYS A 68 0.28 -6.60 -20.39
N GLY A 69 0.90 -6.19 -19.28
CA GLY A 69 1.61 -4.92 -19.15
C GLY A 69 0.74 -3.68 -18.88
N LYS A 70 -0.59 -3.80 -18.84
CA LYS A 70 -1.52 -2.69 -18.54
C LYS A 70 -2.03 -2.77 -17.10
N ILE A 71 -2.12 -1.62 -16.43
CA ILE A 71 -2.71 -1.51 -15.09
C ILE A 71 -4.22 -1.66 -15.21
N GLY A 72 -4.79 -2.58 -14.41
CA GLY A 72 -6.24 -2.75 -14.27
C GLY A 72 -6.83 -1.85 -13.19
N ILE A 73 -8.08 -2.13 -12.80
CA ILE A 73 -8.75 -1.42 -11.71
C ILE A 73 -8.03 -1.76 -10.39
N CYS A 74 -7.53 -0.73 -9.72
CA CYS A 74 -6.89 -0.89 -8.43
C CYS A 74 -7.91 -1.13 -7.31
N SER A 75 -7.45 -1.67 -6.18
CA SER A 75 -8.25 -1.81 -4.98
C SER A 75 -8.72 -0.47 -4.44
N GLU A 76 -9.66 -0.51 -3.49
CA GLU A 76 -9.86 0.60 -2.56
C GLU A 76 -8.57 0.87 -1.78
N GLN A 77 -8.44 2.12 -1.32
CA GLN A 77 -7.35 2.53 -0.45
C GLN A 77 -7.58 2.03 0.97
N VAL A 78 -6.52 1.51 1.60
CA VAL A 78 -6.54 1.15 3.03
C VAL A 78 -5.53 1.99 3.78
N GLU A 79 -5.92 2.47 4.97
CA GLU A 79 -5.07 3.25 5.87
C GLU A 79 -4.68 2.42 7.10
N ILE A 80 -3.41 2.51 7.48
CA ILE A 80 -2.90 1.91 8.71
C ILE A 80 -2.03 2.95 9.43
N ALA A 81 -2.40 3.23 10.68
CA ALA A 81 -1.62 4.06 11.59
C ALA A 81 -0.72 3.17 12.45
N ILE A 82 0.57 3.50 12.52
CA ILE A 82 1.52 2.88 13.44
C ILE A 82 1.82 3.89 14.52
N SER A 83 1.34 3.65 15.75
CA SER A 83 1.63 4.52 16.88
C SER A 83 3.13 4.63 17.13
N SER A 84 3.58 5.82 17.53
CA SER A 84 4.82 5.93 18.29
C SER A 84 4.56 5.25 19.62
N GLU A 85 5.36 4.25 19.98
CA GLU A 85 5.42 3.84 21.39
C GLU A 85 5.84 5.08 22.20
N GLU A 86 5.14 5.34 23.31
CA GLU A 86 5.50 6.36 24.30
C GLU A 86 6.79 5.97 25.03
#